data_AF-A0A9D5BL16-F1
#
_entry.id   AF-A0A9D5BL16-F1
#
_cell.length_a   1.000
_cell.length_b   1.000
_cell.length_c   1.000
_cell.angle_alpha   90.00
_cell.angle_beta   90.00
_cell.angle_gamma   90.00
#
_symmetry.space_group_name_H-M   'P 1'
#
loop_
_entity.id
_entity.type
_entity.pdbx_description
1 polymer ?
#
loop_
_entity_poly.entity_id
_entity_poly.type
_entity_poly.pdbx_seq_one_letter_code
_entity_poly.pdbx_strand_id
1 'polypeptide(L)'
;MSKSSGASAINSWEKPYFIAECTLCGGTTGAFRKSSDGQWVHAFCAEWLFEHGVCMKCCYGHCLTTFHPSCARSAGLFMIVRTAGGKMQHKAYYEKHSLEQKTKAEMPK
;
A
#
# COMPACT_ATOMS: atom_id res chain seq x y z
N MET A 1 -19.37 22.28 -12.20
CA MET A 1 -18.05 22.19 -12.86
C MET A 1 -17.87 20.76 -13.33
N SER A 2 -18.35 20.50 -14.55
CA SER A 2 -18.25 19.22 -15.25
C SER A 2 -16.81 18.97 -15.69
N LYS A 3 -16.33 17.73 -15.65
CA LYS A 3 -15.23 17.26 -16.51
C LYS A 3 -15.33 15.75 -16.75
N SER A 4 -15.98 15.46 -17.87
CA SER A 4 -15.64 14.46 -18.89
C SER A 4 -15.48 13.00 -18.46
N SER A 5 -16.55 12.27 -18.76
CA SER A 5 -16.58 10.86 -19.14
C SER A 5 -15.50 10.56 -20.18
N GLY A 6 -14.42 9.89 -19.75
CA GLY A 6 -13.56 9.14 -20.65
C GLY A 6 -14.20 7.78 -20.90
N ALA A 7 -15.10 7.72 -21.88
CA ALA A 7 -15.56 6.45 -22.42
C ALA A 7 -14.37 5.78 -23.14
N SER A 8 -13.73 4.82 -22.50
CA SER A 8 -12.83 3.89 -23.20
C SER A 8 -13.70 2.79 -23.78
N ALA A 9 -14.12 2.99 -25.03
CA ALA A 9 -14.75 1.97 -25.84
C ALA A 9 -13.69 0.94 -26.22
N ILE A 10 -13.71 -0.27 -25.64
CA ILE A 10 -13.21 -1.46 -26.32
C ILE A 10 -14.18 -2.64 -26.14
N ASN A 11 -14.68 -3.09 -27.28
CA ASN A 11 -15.20 -4.39 -27.72
C ASN A 11 -16.13 -5.29 -26.86
N SER A 12 -17.00 -5.97 -27.62
CA SER A 12 -18.27 -6.61 -27.25
C SER A 12 -18.18 -8.07 -26.79
N TRP A 13 -17.00 -8.58 -26.42
CA TRP A 13 -16.85 -9.96 -25.89
C TRP A 13 -15.63 -10.07 -24.98
N GLU A 14 -15.58 -9.26 -23.92
CA GLU A 14 -14.68 -9.51 -22.80
C GLU A 14 -15.58 -9.79 -21.60
N LYS A 15 -15.54 -11.03 -21.09
CA LYS A 15 -16.05 -11.33 -19.75
C LYS A 15 -15.51 -10.22 -18.85
N PRO A 16 -16.30 -9.57 -17.98
CA PRO A 16 -15.75 -8.58 -17.07
C PRO A 16 -14.79 -9.33 -16.15
N TYR A 17 -13.52 -9.41 -16.54
CA TYR A 17 -12.42 -9.84 -15.71
C TYR A 17 -12.35 -8.71 -14.69
N PHE A 18 -13.12 -8.84 -13.61
CA PHE A 18 -13.07 -7.90 -12.50
C PHE A 18 -11.63 -7.93 -12.00
N ILE A 19 -10.83 -6.97 -12.45
CA ILE A 19 -9.49 -6.77 -11.93
C ILE A 19 -9.73 -6.22 -10.52
N ALA A 20 -9.60 -7.10 -9.54
CA ALA A 20 -9.68 -6.71 -8.14
C ALA A 20 -8.49 -5.81 -7.83
N GLU A 21 -8.76 -4.53 -7.55
CA GLU A 21 -7.75 -3.58 -7.10
C GLU A 21 -7.78 -3.51 -5.58
N CYS A 22 -6.63 -3.64 -4.94
CA CYS A 22 -6.54 -3.51 -3.49
C CYS A 22 -6.76 -2.05 -3.12
N THR A 23 -7.84 -1.73 -2.43
CA THR A 23 -8.14 -0.35 -2.01
C THR A 23 -7.11 0.24 -1.05
N LEU A 24 -6.18 -0.58 -0.54
CA LEU A 24 -5.16 -0.19 0.45
C LEU A 24 -3.80 0.16 -0.15
N CYS A 25 -3.43 -0.49 -1.26
CA CYS A 25 -2.14 -0.26 -1.93
C CYS A 25 -2.26 0.06 -3.43
N GLY A 26 -3.46 -0.01 -4.01
CA GLY A 26 -3.69 0.17 -5.44
C GLY A 26 -3.13 -0.97 -6.32
N GLY A 27 -2.61 -2.03 -5.71
CA GLY A 27 -2.08 -3.18 -6.44
C GLY A 27 -3.18 -4.12 -6.93
N THR A 28 -3.01 -4.67 -8.12
CA THR A 28 -3.97 -5.56 -8.79
C THR A 28 -3.54 -7.04 -8.81
N THR A 29 -2.39 -7.34 -8.20
CA THR A 29 -1.76 -8.66 -8.24
C THR A 29 -1.49 -9.17 -6.83
N GLY A 30 -1.95 -10.39 -6.54
CA GLY A 30 -1.69 -11.05 -5.27
C GLY A 30 -2.89 -11.85 -4.78
N ALA A 31 -2.84 -12.28 -3.52
CA ALA A 31 -3.97 -12.92 -2.86
C ALA A 31 -4.93 -11.84 -2.34
N PHE A 32 -6.18 -11.87 -2.80
CA PHE A 32 -7.22 -10.93 -2.38
C PHE A 32 -8.27 -11.59 -1.50
N ARG A 33 -8.88 -10.79 -0.62
CA ARG A 33 -10.09 -11.12 0.13
C ARG A 33 -11.09 -9.97 0.02
N LYS A 34 -12.37 -10.30 0.10
CA LYS A 34 -13.45 -9.30 0.12
C LYS A 34 -13.67 -8.82 1.56
N SER A 35 -13.68 -7.51 1.77
CA SER A 35 -14.08 -6.88 3.02
C SER A 35 -15.59 -6.99 3.22
N SER A 36 -16.06 -6.78 4.46
CA SER A 36 -17.50 -6.76 4.81
C SER A 36 -18.27 -5.71 4.00
N ASP A 37 -17.63 -4.60 3.65
CA ASP A 37 -18.18 -3.52 2.80
C ASP A 37 -18.15 -3.85 1.30
N GLY A 38 -17.77 -5.07 0.93
CA GLY A 38 -17.72 -5.54 -0.46
C GLY A 38 -16.49 -5.11 -1.26
N GLN A 39 -15.56 -4.37 -0.65
CA GLN A 39 -14.30 -3.93 -1.27
C GLN A 39 -13.27 -5.06 -1.35
N TRP A 40 -12.40 -5.04 -2.36
CA TRP A 40 -11.28 -5.99 -2.48
C TRP A 40 -10.03 -5.42 -1.81
N VAL A 41 -9.44 -6.23 -0.94
CA VAL A 41 -8.18 -5.92 -0.28
C VAL A 41 -7.27 -7.13 -0.39
N HIS A 42 -5.96 -6.92 -0.54
CA HIS A 42 -5.04 -8.04 -0.42
C HIS A 42 -5.22 -8.69 0.97
N ALA A 43 -5.17 -10.03 1.04
CA ALA A 43 -5.25 -10.76 2.29
C ALA A 43 -4.23 -10.22 3.32
N PHE A 44 -3.00 -9.98 2.85
CA PHE A 44 -1.93 -9.36 3.63
C PHE A 44 -2.20 -7.90 4.01
N CYS A 45 -2.80 -7.10 3.11
CA CYS A 45 -3.15 -5.72 3.43
C CYS A 45 -4.31 -5.64 4.45
N ALA A 46 -5.20 -6.62 4.47
CA ALA A 46 -6.26 -6.71 5.48
C ALA A 46 -5.70 -7.00 6.88
N GLU A 47 -4.62 -7.77 6.99
CA GLU A 47 -3.90 -7.98 8.26
C GLU A 47 -3.21 -6.68 8.75
N TRP A 48 -2.88 -5.78 7.82
CA TRP A 48 -2.25 -4.49 8.10
C TRP A 48 -3.22 -3.44 8.70
N LEU A 49 -4.52 -3.70 8.66
CA LEU A 49 -5.58 -2.71 8.91
C LEU A 49 -6.28 -2.81 10.26
N PHE A 50 -5.99 -3.82 11.09
CA PHE A 50 -6.58 -3.81 12.42
C PHE A 50 -6.14 -2.52 13.13
N GLU A 51 -7.09 -1.77 13.68
CA GLU A 51 -6.82 -0.53 14.44
C GLU A 51 -6.00 -0.83 15.72
N HIS A 52 -5.95 -2.12 16.12
CA HIS A 52 -5.05 -2.72 17.11
C HIS A 52 -4.03 -3.70 16.47
N GLY A 53 -3.80 -3.59 15.17
CA GLY A 53 -3.06 -4.53 14.33
C GLY A 53 -1.55 -4.45 14.53
N VAL A 54 -0.86 -5.45 13.99
CA VAL A 54 0.59 -5.67 14.16
C VAL A 54 1.37 -4.38 14.05
N CYS A 55 2.05 -4.01 15.14
CA CYS A 55 2.92 -2.85 15.16
C CYS A 55 4.13 -3.10 14.24
N MET A 56 4.38 -2.18 13.31
CA MET A 56 5.58 -2.24 12.47
C MET A 56 6.72 -1.53 13.17
N LYS A 57 7.89 -2.18 13.20
CA LYS A 57 9.13 -1.57 13.67
C LYS A 57 9.74 -0.68 12.59
N CYS A 58 10.28 0.45 12.99
CA CYS A 58 11.13 1.26 12.13
C CYS A 58 12.29 0.44 11.55
N CYS A 59 12.45 0.48 10.22
CA CYS A 59 13.49 -0.26 9.49
C CYS A 59 14.83 0.52 9.40
N TYR A 60 15.11 1.39 10.37
CA TYR A 60 16.32 2.22 10.40
C TYR A 60 17.25 1.81 11.55
N GLY A 61 18.45 1.36 11.22
CA GLY A 61 19.52 1.01 12.18
C GLY A 61 19.00 0.19 13.37
N HIS A 62 19.27 0.69 14.58
CA HIS A 62 18.81 0.11 15.85
C HIS A 62 17.55 0.78 16.42
N CYS A 63 16.78 1.50 15.59
CA CYS A 63 15.54 2.12 16.06
C CYS A 63 14.53 1.02 16.48
N LEU A 64 14.07 1.10 17.72
CA LEU A 64 13.09 0.17 18.31
C LEU A 64 11.66 0.72 18.28
N THR A 65 11.45 1.91 17.72
CA THR A 65 10.11 2.50 17.63
C THR A 65 9.21 1.62 16.78
N THR A 66 8.09 1.23 17.37
CA THR A 66 7.01 0.52 16.70
C THR A 66 5.80 1.43 16.59
N PHE A 67 5.04 1.28 15.50
CA PHE A 67 3.85 2.09 15.26
C PHE A 67 2.87 1.31 14.39
N HIS A 68 1.59 1.65 14.46
CA HIS A 68 0.60 1.06 13.58
C HIS A 68 0.79 1.55 12.14
N PRO A 69 0.63 0.67 11.13
CA PRO A 69 0.64 1.08 9.72
C PRO A 69 -0.35 2.21 9.42
N SER A 70 -1.56 2.12 10.00
CA SER A 70 -2.58 3.16 9.88
C SER A 70 -2.12 4.49 10.48
N CYS A 71 -1.53 4.48 11.68
CA CYS A 71 -0.96 5.68 12.30
C CYS A 71 0.18 6.27 11.46
N ALA A 72 1.03 5.43 10.88
CA ALA A 72 2.10 5.87 9.99
C ALA A 72 1.58 6.55 8.73
N ARG A 73 0.50 6.02 8.15
CA ARG A 73 -0.17 6.63 6.99
C ARG A 73 -0.76 7.99 7.35
N SER A 74 -1.50 8.07 8.46
CA SER A 74 -2.12 9.32 8.91
C SER A 74 -1.09 10.38 9.30
N ALA A 75 0.05 9.97 9.85
CA ALA A 75 1.18 10.85 10.17
C ALA A 75 2.07 11.18 8.95
N GLY A 76 1.76 10.65 7.75
CA GLY A 76 2.56 10.89 6.55
C GLY A 76 3.99 10.33 6.64
N LEU A 77 4.21 9.30 7.45
CA LEU A 77 5.50 8.62 7.56
C LEU A 77 5.87 7.92 6.25
N PHE A 78 7.16 7.81 5.98
CA PHE A 78 7.67 7.16 4.78
C PHE A 78 7.50 5.65 4.90
N MET A 79 6.62 5.13 4.06
CA MET A 79 6.41 3.71 3.87
C MET A 79 6.73 3.38 2.42
N ILE A 80 7.51 2.33 2.21
CA ILE A 80 7.91 1.88 0.88
C ILE A 80 7.68 0.40 0.75
N VAL A 81 7.11 0.01 -0.39
CA VAL A 81 7.03 -1.38 -0.83
C VAL A 81 8.14 -1.57 -1.86
N ARG A 82 9.08 -2.47 -1.57
CA ARG A 82 10.16 -2.83 -2.50
C ARG A 82 9.99 -4.27 -2.95
N THR A 83 9.93 -4.49 -4.25
CA THR A 83 9.91 -5.83 -4.82
C THR A 83 11.33 -6.19 -5.23
N ALA A 84 11.96 -7.14 -4.53
CA ALA A 84 13.31 -7.62 -4.84
C ALA A 84 13.30 -9.15 -4.93
N GLY A 85 13.67 -9.70 -6.10
CA GLY A 85 13.74 -11.15 -6.32
C GLY A 85 12.39 -11.88 -6.13
N GLY A 86 11.29 -11.26 -6.56
CA GLY A 86 9.94 -11.81 -6.40
C GLY A 86 9.36 -11.71 -4.98
N LYS A 87 10.13 -11.18 -4.01
CA LYS A 87 9.66 -10.98 -2.63
C LYS A 87 9.31 -9.50 -2.42
N MET A 88 8.08 -9.24 -2.00
CA MET A 88 7.60 -7.90 -1.62
C MET A 88 8.04 -7.59 -0.19
N GLN A 89 8.85 -6.55 -0.01
CA GLN A 89 9.29 -6.05 1.29
C GLN A 89 8.58 -4.75 1.64
N HIS A 90 7.90 -4.74 2.79
CA HIS A 90 7.25 -3.56 3.33
C HIS A 90 8.20 -2.94 4.36
N LYS A 91 8.70 -1.73 4.09
CA LYS A 91 9.57 -0.99 5.00
C LYS A 91 8.88 0.29 5.43
N ALA A 92 8.91 0.58 6.72
CA ALA A 92 8.37 1.79 7.29
C ALA A 92 9.41 2.48 8.19
N TYR A 93 9.38 3.81 8.19
CA TYR A 93 10.36 4.64 8.89
C TYR A 93 9.64 5.69 9.74
N TYR A 94 10.05 5.81 11.00
CA TYR A 94 9.46 6.76 11.95
C TYR A 94 10.02 8.17 11.78
N GLU A 95 9.20 9.20 12.04
CA GLU A 95 9.44 10.66 11.96
C GLU A 95 10.83 11.09 11.47
N LYS A 96 11.84 11.02 12.35
CA LYS A 96 13.21 11.50 12.08
C LYS A 96 13.86 10.78 10.90
N HIS A 97 13.65 9.48 10.79
CA HIS A 97 14.20 8.65 9.72
C HIS A 97 13.35 8.72 8.46
N SER A 98 12.05 9.02 8.59
CA SER A 98 11.15 9.13 7.45
C SER A 98 11.62 10.19 6.44
N LEU A 99 12.07 11.36 6.91
CA LEU A 99 12.49 12.45 6.03
C LEU A 99 13.76 12.09 5.24
N GLU A 100 14.74 11.51 5.92
CA GLU A 100 15.99 11.05 5.30
C GLU A 100 15.76 9.94 4.26
N GLN A 101 14.80 9.04 4.51
CA GLN A 101 14.49 8.00 3.53
C GLN A 101 13.66 8.52 2.35
N LYS A 102 12.83 9.56 2.54
CA LYS A 102 12.12 10.25 1.46
C LYS A 102 13.12 10.87 0.48
N THR A 103 14.03 11.70 1.00
CA THR A 103 15.06 12.35 0.17
C THR A 103 15.93 11.34 -0.57
N LYS A 104 16.30 10.22 0.07
CA LYS A 104 17.05 9.15 -0.59
C LYS A 104 16.25 8.35 -1.62
N ALA A 105 14.93 8.26 -1.48
CA ALA A 105 14.07 7.56 -2.44
C ALA A 105 13.76 8.41 -3.67
N GLU A 106 13.76 9.73 -3.52
CA GLU A 106 13.57 10.71 -4.61
C GLU A 106 14.84 10.93 -5.44
N MET A 107 15.99 10.39 -5.01
CA MET A 107 17.21 10.35 -5.81
C MET A 107 17.24 9.04 -6.62
N PRO A 108 16.85 9.04 -7.91
CA PRO A 108 17.06 7.88 -8.77
C PRO A 108 18.57 7.61 -8.87
N LYS A 109 18.95 6.36 -8.68
CA LYS A 109 20.31 5.87 -8.93
C LYS A 109 20.47 5.54 -10.41
#